data_AF-A0A9N9QMC5-F1
#
_entry.id   AF-A0A9N9QMC5-F1
#
_cell.length_a   1.000
_cell.length_b   1.000
_cell.length_c   1.000
_cell.angle_alpha   90.00
_cell.angle_beta   90.00
_cell.angle_gamma   90.00
#
_symmetry.space_group_name_H-M   'P 1'
#
loop_
_entity.id
_entity.type
_entity.pdbx_description
1 polymer ?
#
loop_
_entity_poly.entity_id
_entity_poly.type
_entity_poly.pdbx_seq_one_letter_code
_entity_poly.pdbx_strand_id
1 'polypeptide(L)'
;MDFKSTNQLEKPRFIIIRFQTKRKNVESKNMSRFDHITLTNLKVYLNSEVYPYDNLDLDFDSNYFAILYEMYAQLQKSYYYREQSEPCFYPINFKQDTPLVVIDCSRQGEDILKGGAVDIRVEFETKKALQANTTAYCLILHDRLVKYNPLTRQCVYFRSLAKVNKEKRKCSF
;
A
#
# COMPACT_ATOMS: atom_id res chain seq x y z
N MET A 1 10.45 7.55 -0.96
CA MET A 1 10.36 7.44 0.51
C MET A 1 10.92 6.09 0.86
N ASP A 2 11.98 6.03 1.67
CA ASP A 2 12.76 4.80 1.86
C ASP A 2 12.48 4.22 3.24
N PHE A 3 12.13 2.93 3.29
CA PHE A 3 11.79 2.21 4.51
C PHE A 3 12.65 0.95 4.63
N LYS A 4 13.59 0.97 5.58
CA LYS A 4 14.39 -0.21 5.95
C LYS A 4 13.68 -0.97 7.07
N SER A 5 13.24 -2.19 6.80
CA SER A 5 12.74 -3.12 7.81
C SER A 5 13.87 -4.02 8.31
N THR A 6 13.91 -4.35 9.61
CA THR A 6 14.97 -5.16 10.22
C THR A 6 14.45 -6.54 10.62
N ASN A 7 15.28 -7.55 10.34
CA ASN A 7 15.18 -9.00 10.58
C ASN A 7 14.16 -9.78 9.74
N GLN A 8 14.66 -10.40 8.67
CA GLN A 8 14.03 -11.45 7.86
C GLN A 8 12.54 -11.23 7.57
N LEU A 9 12.20 -10.10 6.94
CA LEU A 9 10.87 -9.99 6.36
C LEU A 9 10.78 -10.99 5.20
N GLU A 10 10.00 -12.06 5.42
CA GLU A 10 9.57 -12.96 4.36
C GLU A 10 8.91 -12.14 3.24
N LYS A 11 9.06 -12.64 2.00
CA LYS A 11 8.61 -12.06 0.73
C LYS A 11 7.31 -11.22 0.86
N PRO A 12 7.36 -9.87 0.76
CA PRO A 12 6.14 -9.06 0.84
C PRO A 12 5.26 -9.35 -0.38
N ARG A 13 4.09 -9.94 -0.20
CA ARG A 13 3.23 -10.35 -1.31
C ARG A 13 2.38 -9.21 -1.85
N PHE A 14 1.85 -8.36 -0.96
CA PHE A 14 1.06 -7.19 -1.36
C PHE A 14 1.49 -5.96 -0.57
N ILE A 15 1.47 -4.81 -1.24
CA ILE A 15 1.71 -3.51 -0.62
C ILE A 15 0.53 -2.61 -0.93
N ILE A 16 -0.15 -2.14 0.11
CA ILE A 16 -1.35 -1.31 0.01
C ILE A 16 -1.01 0.09 0.51
N ILE A 17 -1.15 1.08 -0.37
CA ILE A 17 -0.81 2.48 -0.09
C ILE A 17 -2.06 3.33 -0.18
N ARG A 18 -2.23 4.24 0.78
CA ARG A 18 -3.38 5.14 0.87
C ARG A 18 -2.99 6.45 1.52
N PHE A 19 -3.68 7.52 1.17
CA PHE A 19 -3.35 8.87 1.62
C PHE A 19 -4.52 9.50 2.39
N GLN A 20 -4.19 10.31 3.40
CA GLN A 20 -5.16 11.11 4.11
C GLN A 20 -4.65 12.53 4.28
N THR A 21 -5.54 13.50 4.10
CA THR A 21 -5.25 14.92 4.21
C THR A 21 -5.99 15.52 5.39
N LYS A 22 -5.28 16.24 6.25
CA LYS A 22 -5.85 17.01 7.38
C LYS A 22 -6.78 16.18 8.30
N ARG A 23 -6.47 14.90 8.52
CA ARG A 23 -7.23 13.97 9.39
C ARG A 23 -6.43 13.40 10.55
N LYS A 24 -5.10 13.39 10.44
CA LYS A 24 -4.23 12.87 11.50
C LYS A 24 -4.42 13.69 12.78
N ASN A 25 -4.72 13.00 13.88
CA ASN A 25 -4.96 13.59 15.21
C ASN A 25 -6.11 14.61 15.26
N VAL A 26 -7.12 14.46 14.39
CA VAL A 26 -8.33 15.30 14.40
C VAL A 26 -9.53 14.43 14.74
N GLU A 27 -10.06 14.56 15.96
CA GLU A 27 -11.14 13.71 16.48
C GLU A 27 -12.48 13.93 15.76
N SER A 28 -12.71 15.13 15.22
CA SER A 28 -13.95 15.48 14.50
C SER A 28 -14.02 14.92 13.09
N LYS A 29 -12.95 14.30 12.57
CA LYS A 29 -12.91 13.77 11.21
C LYS A 29 -12.85 12.26 11.18
N ASN A 30 -13.59 11.69 10.24
CA ASN A 30 -13.59 10.24 10.00
C ASN A 30 -12.23 9.75 9.50
N MET A 31 -11.49 9.03 10.35
CA MET A 31 -10.18 8.46 10.05
C MET A 31 -10.22 7.23 9.13
N SER A 32 -11.40 6.71 8.78
CA SER A 32 -11.55 5.60 7.85
C SER A 32 -11.62 6.05 6.39
N ARG A 33 -11.75 7.36 6.13
CA ARG A 33 -11.79 7.92 4.77
C ARG A 33 -10.38 8.22 4.26
N PHE A 34 -10.16 7.98 2.98
CA PHE A 34 -8.91 8.29 2.28
C PHE A 34 -9.18 9.31 1.18
N ASP A 35 -8.16 10.10 0.82
CA ASP A 35 -8.28 11.14 -0.18
C ASP A 35 -7.46 10.79 -1.42
N HIS A 36 -8.00 11.11 -2.61
CA HIS A 36 -7.20 11.09 -3.82
C HIS A 36 -6.33 12.36 -3.83
N ILE A 37 -5.02 12.19 -3.72
CA ILE A 37 -4.05 13.31 -3.69
C ILE A 37 -3.68 13.81 -5.09
N THR A 38 -4.59 13.68 -6.06
CA THR A 38 -4.32 13.88 -7.51
C THR A 38 -3.11 13.07 -7.98
N LEU A 39 -3.03 11.82 -7.52
CA LEU A 39 -2.00 10.86 -7.89
C LEU A 39 -2.04 10.62 -9.41
N THR A 40 -0.87 10.65 -10.06
CA THR A 40 -0.69 10.32 -11.47
C THR A 40 0.03 8.98 -11.62
N ASN A 41 1.10 8.76 -10.86
CA ASN A 41 1.87 7.53 -10.87
C ASN A 41 2.27 7.11 -9.46
N LEU A 42 2.45 5.79 -9.28
CA LEU A 42 3.00 5.22 -8.06
C LEU A 42 3.84 4.00 -8.43
N LYS A 43 5.06 3.95 -7.92
CA LYS A 43 5.97 2.81 -8.06
C LYS A 43 6.48 2.39 -6.69
N VAL A 44 6.56 1.09 -6.49
CA VAL A 44 7.15 0.45 -5.34
C VAL A 44 8.37 -0.32 -5.80
N TYR A 45 9.49 -0.01 -5.18
CA TYR A 45 10.75 -0.68 -5.39
C TYR A 45 10.99 -1.65 -4.25
N LEU A 46 11.25 -2.90 -4.61
CA LEU A 46 11.68 -3.96 -3.70
C LEU A 46 13.12 -4.29 -4.07
N ASN A 47 14.06 -3.78 -3.28
CA ASN A 47 15.48 -3.78 -3.64
C ASN A 47 15.69 -3.19 -5.07
N SER A 48 16.00 -4.04 -6.04
CA SER A 48 16.25 -3.66 -7.44
C SER A 48 15.05 -3.85 -8.37
N GLU A 49 13.96 -4.49 -7.92
CA GLU A 49 12.75 -4.68 -8.73
C GLU A 49 11.73 -3.56 -8.50
N VAL A 50 10.89 -3.29 -9.50
CA VAL A 50 9.89 -2.22 -9.48
C VAL A 50 8.50 -2.72 -9.83
N TYR A 51 7.48 -2.20 -9.14
CA TYR A 51 6.09 -2.59 -9.27
C TYR A 51 5.14 -1.38 -9.19
N PRO A 52 4.12 -1.28 -10.07
CA PRO A 52 4.05 -1.93 -11.37
C PRO A 52 5.24 -1.52 -12.27
N TYR A 53 5.51 -2.33 -13.29
CA TYR A 53 6.51 -2.00 -14.31
C TYR A 53 6.06 -0.81 -15.16
N ASP A 54 4.81 -0.86 -15.60
CA ASP A 54 4.17 0.20 -16.37
C ASP A 54 3.75 1.37 -15.49
N ASN A 55 3.63 2.55 -16.11
CA ASN A 55 3.04 3.70 -15.45
C ASN A 55 1.53 3.49 -15.28
N LEU A 56 0.97 4.09 -14.23
CA LEU A 56 -0.46 4.01 -13.95
C LEU A 56 -1.25 5.10 -14.70
N ASP A 57 -0.59 6.21 -15.06
CA ASP A 57 -1.13 7.34 -15.84
C ASP A 57 -2.54 7.77 -15.40
N LEU A 58 -2.66 7.97 -14.09
CA LEU A 58 -3.92 8.23 -13.42
C LEU A 58 -4.35 9.69 -13.58
N ASP A 59 -5.65 9.89 -13.81
CA ASP A 59 -6.29 11.19 -13.70
C ASP A 59 -7.67 11.05 -13.05
N PHE A 60 -7.72 11.29 -11.75
CA PHE A 60 -8.96 11.27 -10.99
C PHE A 60 -9.96 12.33 -11.44
N ASP A 61 -9.50 13.48 -11.96
CA ASP A 61 -10.39 14.54 -12.42
C ASP A 61 -11.10 14.10 -13.72
N SER A 62 -10.37 13.39 -14.59
CA SER A 62 -10.87 12.83 -15.87
C SER A 62 -11.48 11.42 -15.74
N ASN A 63 -11.64 10.88 -14.53
CA ASN A 63 -12.09 9.51 -14.25
C ASN A 63 -11.18 8.39 -14.80
N TYR A 64 -9.91 8.68 -15.10
CA TYR A 64 -8.90 7.70 -15.42
C TYR A 64 -8.29 7.11 -14.14
N PHE A 65 -9.05 6.23 -13.49
CA PHE A 65 -8.62 5.46 -12.31
C PHE A 65 -9.05 3.99 -12.35
N ALA A 66 -9.53 3.51 -13.51
CA ALA A 66 -10.04 2.15 -13.67
C ALA A 66 -9.00 1.10 -13.28
N ILE A 67 -7.73 1.30 -13.65
CA ILE A 67 -6.64 0.39 -13.28
C ILE A 67 -6.43 0.29 -11.77
N LEU A 68 -6.57 1.40 -11.04
CA LEU A 68 -6.51 1.39 -9.58
C LEU A 68 -7.65 0.58 -8.96
N TYR A 69 -8.85 0.73 -9.52
CA TYR A 69 -10.01 -0.02 -9.07
C TYR A 69 -9.85 -1.52 -9.36
N GLU A 70 -9.32 -1.87 -10.54
CA GLU A 70 -9.01 -3.25 -10.89
C GLU A 70 -7.99 -3.88 -9.93
N MET A 71 -6.88 -3.20 -9.65
CA MET A 71 -5.87 -3.64 -8.69
C MET A 71 -6.50 -3.89 -7.29
N TYR A 72 -7.40 -3.01 -6.85
CA TYR A 72 -8.16 -3.19 -5.61
C TYR A 72 -9.10 -4.40 -5.66
N ALA A 73 -9.89 -4.55 -6.73
CA ALA A 73 -10.85 -5.62 -6.86
C ALA A 73 -10.16 -6.99 -6.92
N GLN A 74 -9.03 -7.08 -7.61
CA GLN A 74 -8.26 -8.33 -7.73
C GLN A 74 -7.57 -8.75 -6.43
N LEU A 75 -7.39 -7.84 -5.46
CA LEU A 75 -6.72 -8.14 -4.19
C LEU A 75 -7.36 -9.34 -3.48
N GLN A 76 -8.68 -9.34 -3.30
CA GLN A 76 -9.34 -10.44 -2.57
C GLN A 76 -9.20 -11.77 -3.30
N LYS A 77 -9.32 -11.73 -4.64
CA LYS A 77 -9.17 -12.90 -5.50
C LYS A 77 -7.75 -13.48 -5.37
N SER A 78 -6.73 -12.65 -5.51
CA SER A 78 -5.32 -13.03 -5.48
C SER A 78 -4.85 -13.44 -4.08
N TYR A 79 -5.33 -12.76 -3.02
CA TYR A 79 -4.93 -13.02 -1.64
C TYR A 79 -5.61 -14.25 -1.03
N TYR A 80 -6.93 -14.42 -1.21
CA TYR A 80 -7.69 -15.54 -0.64
C TYR A 80 -7.87 -16.72 -1.60
N TYR A 81 -7.25 -16.68 -2.78
CA TYR A 81 -7.38 -17.71 -3.83
C TYR A 81 -8.84 -17.99 -4.21
N ARG A 82 -9.67 -16.94 -4.29
CA ARG A 82 -11.07 -17.08 -4.72
C ARG A 82 -11.16 -17.19 -6.24
N GLU A 83 -12.22 -17.82 -6.72
CA GLU A 83 -12.50 -17.90 -8.16
C GLU A 83 -12.96 -16.54 -8.72
N GLN A 84 -13.76 -15.82 -7.93
CA GLN A 84 -14.37 -14.53 -8.30
C GLN A 84 -13.91 -13.40 -7.38
N SER A 85 -13.89 -12.20 -7.93
CA SER A 85 -13.60 -10.96 -7.19
C SER A 85 -14.91 -10.36 -6.68
N GLU A 86 -14.96 -10.04 -5.38
CA GLU A 86 -16.12 -9.43 -4.72
C GLU A 86 -15.70 -8.14 -3.99
N PRO A 87 -15.40 -7.05 -4.74
CA PRO A 87 -14.93 -5.81 -4.13
C PRO A 87 -16.00 -5.20 -3.21
N CYS A 88 -15.59 -4.74 -2.02
CA CYS A 88 -16.52 -4.16 -1.04
C CYS A 88 -17.13 -2.81 -1.46
N PHE A 89 -16.57 -2.16 -2.47
CA PHE A 89 -16.98 -0.83 -2.91
C PHE A 89 -17.11 -0.84 -4.43
N TYR A 90 -18.16 -0.21 -4.96
CA TYR A 90 -18.28 0.11 -6.38
C TYR A 90 -17.29 1.23 -6.77
N PRO A 91 -16.95 1.40 -8.06
CA PRO A 91 -15.94 2.37 -8.50
C PRO A 91 -16.16 3.80 -7.98
N ILE A 92 -17.42 4.25 -7.92
CA ILE A 92 -17.76 5.59 -7.45
C ILE A 92 -17.47 5.78 -5.96
N ASN A 93 -17.84 4.81 -5.13
CA ASN A 93 -17.58 4.82 -3.69
C ASN A 93 -16.10 4.65 -3.41
N PHE A 94 -15.42 3.77 -4.15
CA PHE A 94 -13.97 3.59 -4.08
C PHE A 94 -13.25 4.93 -4.30
N LYS A 95 -13.59 5.65 -5.37
CA LYS A 95 -12.97 6.95 -5.70
C LYS A 95 -13.18 7.99 -4.60
N GLN A 96 -14.40 8.07 -4.05
CA GLN A 96 -14.79 9.11 -3.10
C GLN A 96 -14.29 8.83 -1.67
N ASP A 97 -14.35 7.57 -1.24
CA ASP A 97 -14.24 7.23 0.17
C ASP A 97 -12.93 6.54 0.53
N THR A 98 -12.42 5.71 -0.38
CA THR A 98 -11.29 4.80 -0.11
C THR A 98 -10.38 4.61 -1.32
N PRO A 99 -9.87 5.69 -1.96
CA PRO A 99 -8.86 5.55 -2.99
C PRO A 99 -7.60 4.95 -2.37
N LEU A 100 -7.21 3.78 -2.84
CA LEU A 100 -6.02 3.07 -2.41
C LEU A 100 -5.33 2.42 -3.60
N VAL A 101 -4.03 2.21 -3.49
CA VAL A 101 -3.21 1.55 -4.49
C VAL A 101 -2.82 0.19 -3.93
N VAL A 102 -3.22 -0.89 -4.61
CA VAL A 102 -2.79 -2.25 -4.28
C VAL A 102 -1.71 -2.65 -5.26
N ILE A 103 -0.52 -2.93 -4.75
CA ILE A 103 0.60 -3.42 -5.54
C ILE A 103 0.75 -4.90 -5.24
N ASP A 104 0.50 -5.73 -6.25
CA ASP A 104 0.77 -7.17 -6.19
C ASP A 104 2.24 -7.42 -6.52
N CYS A 105 2.99 -7.86 -5.51
CA CYS A 105 4.40 -8.24 -5.62
C CYS A 105 4.56 -9.77 -5.49
N SER A 106 3.50 -10.58 -5.64
CA SER A 106 3.58 -12.04 -5.47
C SER A 106 4.59 -12.70 -6.43
N ARG A 107 4.76 -12.13 -7.62
CA ARG A 107 5.61 -12.62 -8.71
C ARG A 107 7.08 -12.18 -8.65
N GLN A 108 7.59 -11.77 -7.48
CA GLN A 108 9.01 -11.47 -7.33
C GLN A 108 9.88 -12.69 -7.65
N GLY A 109 11.04 -12.43 -8.27
CA GLY A 109 12.07 -13.43 -8.49
C GLY A 109 12.65 -13.98 -7.18
N GLU A 110 13.23 -15.18 -7.24
CA GLU A 110 13.92 -15.78 -6.09
C GLU A 110 15.08 -14.92 -5.58
N ASP A 111 15.65 -14.08 -6.45
CA ASP A 111 16.83 -13.28 -6.18
C ASP A 111 16.60 -12.15 -5.16
N ILE A 112 15.36 -11.69 -4.99
CA ILE A 112 15.04 -10.64 -3.98
C ILE A 112 15.32 -11.12 -2.55
N LEU A 113 15.11 -12.41 -2.28
CA LEU A 113 15.26 -12.99 -0.95
C LEU A 113 16.69 -13.45 -0.66
N LYS A 114 17.53 -13.63 -1.70
CA LYS A 114 18.93 -14.07 -1.55
C LYS A 114 19.82 -13.01 -0.88
N GLY A 115 19.41 -11.74 -0.90
CA GLY A 115 20.18 -10.61 -0.37
C GLY A 115 19.95 -10.25 1.10
N GLY A 116 19.12 -11.00 1.85
CA GLY A 116 18.81 -10.69 3.24
C GLY A 116 17.56 -9.80 3.40
N ALA A 117 17.68 -8.64 4.08
CA ALA A 117 16.54 -7.76 4.34
C ALA A 117 16.02 -7.09 3.05
N VAL A 118 14.70 -7.07 2.86
CA VAL A 118 14.05 -6.36 1.74
C VAL A 118 13.94 -4.86 2.06
N ASP A 119 14.57 -4.02 1.25
CA ASP A 119 14.36 -2.57 1.26
C ASP A 119 13.14 -2.22 0.40
N ILE A 120 12.21 -1.45 1.00
CA ILE A 120 10.97 -1.06 0.34
C ILE A 120 11.01 0.45 0.15
N ARG A 121 11.04 0.89 -1.11
CA ARG A 121 10.97 2.30 -1.47
C ARG A 121 9.69 2.58 -2.25
N VAL A 122 8.93 3.56 -1.79
CA VAL A 122 7.73 4.03 -2.48
C VAL A 122 8.00 5.38 -3.12
N GLU A 123 7.74 5.47 -4.41
CA GLU A 123 7.77 6.70 -5.20
C GLU A 123 6.39 6.95 -5.78
N PHE A 124 5.99 8.22 -5.83
CA PHE A 124 4.71 8.61 -6.37
C PHE A 124 4.78 10.02 -6.94
N GLU A 125 3.93 10.29 -7.91
CA GLU A 125 3.81 11.55 -8.62
C GLU A 125 2.40 12.09 -8.46
N THR A 126 2.26 13.40 -8.34
CA THR A 126 0.96 14.07 -8.25
C THR A 126 0.88 15.21 -9.26
N LYS A 127 -0.31 15.38 -9.84
CA LYS A 127 -0.60 16.46 -10.81
C LYS A 127 -0.54 17.84 -10.16
N LYS A 128 -0.91 17.93 -8.89
CA LYS A 128 -0.90 19.17 -8.09
C LYS A 128 0.02 19.02 -6.89
N ALA A 129 0.45 20.15 -6.33
CA ALA A 129 1.22 20.14 -5.09
C ALA A 129 0.44 19.46 -3.96
N LEU A 130 1.14 18.67 -3.15
CA LEU A 130 0.53 18.00 -2.00
C LEU A 130 -0.03 19.04 -1.03
N GLN A 131 -1.26 18.81 -0.58
CA GLN A 131 -1.85 19.65 0.46
C GLN A 131 -1.08 19.48 1.78
N ALA A 132 -1.01 20.56 2.56
CA ALA A 132 -0.45 20.51 3.90
C ALA A 132 -1.19 19.46 4.77
N ASN A 133 -0.43 18.79 5.65
CA ASN A 133 -0.93 17.74 6.54
C ASN A 133 -1.46 16.50 5.80
N THR A 134 -0.86 16.16 4.65
CA THR A 134 -1.08 14.88 3.99
C THR A 134 -0.19 13.80 4.63
N THR A 135 -0.79 12.67 4.99
CA THR A 135 -0.12 11.49 5.56
C THR A 135 -0.34 10.30 4.64
N ALA A 136 0.74 9.63 4.25
CA ALA A 136 0.70 8.36 3.54
C ALA A 136 0.72 7.20 4.54
N TYR A 137 -0.11 6.19 4.30
CA TYR A 137 -0.12 4.94 5.05
C TYR A 137 0.23 3.81 4.10
N CYS A 138 1.07 2.90 4.58
CA CYS A 138 1.50 1.71 3.86
C CYS A 138 1.19 0.48 4.71
N LEU A 139 0.51 -0.51 4.13
CA LEU A 139 0.28 -1.82 4.72
C LEU A 139 0.98 -2.86 3.86
N ILE A 140 1.85 -3.65 4.48
CA ILE A 140 2.62 -4.70 3.81
C ILE A 140 2.06 -6.05 4.27
N LEU A 141 1.60 -6.86 3.33
CA LEU A 141 1.13 -8.22 3.55
C LEU A 141 2.21 -9.19 3.05
N HIS A 142 2.59 -10.15 3.89
CA HIS A 142 3.55 -11.21 3.56
C HIS A 142 2.91 -12.57 3.88
N ASP A 143 3.35 -13.61 3.18
CA ASP A 143 2.88 -14.98 3.41
C ASP A 143 3.63 -15.56 4.61
N ARG A 144 2.98 -15.60 5.78
CA ARG A 144 3.49 -16.33 6.95
C ARG A 144 2.58 -17.51 7.27
N LEU A 145 3.13 -18.71 7.33
CA LEU A 145 2.46 -19.88 7.92
C LEU A 145 2.54 -19.77 9.46
N VAL A 146 1.40 -19.53 10.10
CA VAL A 146 1.30 -19.54 11.57
C VAL A 146 1.16 -20.98 12.05
N LYS A 147 2.17 -21.50 12.75
CA LYS A 147 2.07 -22.80 13.43
C LYS A 147 1.39 -22.60 14.79
N TYR A 148 0.09 -22.86 14.85
CA TYR A 148 -0.65 -22.88 16.12
C TYR A 148 -0.32 -24.18 16.88
N ASN A 149 0.23 -24.06 18.09
CA ASN A 149 0.39 -25.20 18.99
C ASN A 149 -0.72 -25.18 20.05
N PRO A 150 -1.76 -26.03 19.93
CA PRO A 150 -2.89 -26.04 20.86
C PRO A 150 -2.49 -26.43 22.29
N LEU A 151 -1.39 -27.18 22.47
CA LEU A 151 -0.98 -27.71 23.76
C LEU A 151 -0.29 -26.66 24.65
N THR A 152 0.36 -25.65 24.06
CA THR A 152 1.05 -24.60 24.82
C THR A 152 0.23 -23.32 24.94
N ARG A 153 -0.94 -23.24 24.30
CA ARG A 153 -1.77 -22.01 24.17
C ARG A 153 -0.99 -20.76 23.73
N GLN A 154 0.18 -20.95 23.12
CA GLN A 154 1.02 -19.87 22.65
C GLN A 154 0.77 -19.64 21.16
N CYS A 155 0.21 -18.48 20.85
CA CYS A 155 0.20 -17.93 19.51
C CYS A 155 1.45 -17.06 19.37
N VAL A 156 2.43 -17.51 18.58
CA VAL A 156 3.68 -16.79 18.39
C VAL A 156 3.53 -15.86 17.18
N TYR A 157 3.15 -14.61 17.50
CA TYR A 157 3.10 -13.38 16.69
C TYR A 157 1.87 -13.10 15.81
N PHE A 158 1.23 -11.96 16.08
CA PHE A 158 0.46 -11.16 15.12
C PHE A 158 1.11 -9.77 14.97
N ARG A 159 1.02 -9.25 13.74
CA ARG A 159 0.99 -7.83 13.33
C ARG A 159 2.30 -7.21 12.85
N SER A 160 2.31 -6.81 11.58
CA SER A 160 3.02 -5.61 11.13
C SER A 160 2.02 -4.63 10.48
N LEU A 161 1.61 -3.62 11.25
CA LEU A 161 1.13 -2.36 10.71
C LEU A 161 2.33 -1.41 10.74
N ALA A 162 2.98 -1.17 9.61
CA ALA A 162 3.96 -0.10 9.51
C ALA A 162 3.22 1.24 9.41
N LYS A 163 2.99 1.90 10.56
CA LYS A 163 2.45 3.27 10.59
C LYS A 163 3.59 4.23 10.28
N VAL A 164 3.73 4.65 9.03
CA VAL A 164 4.80 5.57 8.63
C VAL A 164 4.36 7.01 8.92
N ASN A 165 4.90 7.58 10.01
CA ASN A 165 4.81 9.00 10.31
C ASN A 165 6.08 9.71 9.83
N LYS A 166 5.99 10.58 8.83
CA LYS A 166 7.06 11.56 8.57
C LYS A 166 6.48 12.90 8.10
N GLU A 167 6.48 13.86 9.01
CA GLU A 167 6.60 15.27 8.68
C GLU A 167 7.97 15.47 8.04
N LYS A 168 8.03 15.87 6.76
CA LYS A 168 9.19 16.58 6.25
C LYS A 168 8.78 18.03 6.01
N ARG A 169 9.01 18.86 7.02
CA ARG A 169 9.48 20.23 6.81
C ARG A 169 10.84 20.12 6.12
N LYS A 170 10.97 20.73 4.95
CA LYS A 170 12.11 21.57 4.55
C LYS A 170 11.77 22.23 3.22
N CYS A 171 11.26 23.46 3.32
CA CYS A 171 11.59 24.50 2.36
C CYS A 171 13.08 24.79 2.48
N SER A 172 13.77 24.90 1.35
CA SER A 172 14.93 25.77 1.20
C SER A 172 15.30 25.83 -0.28
N PHE A 173 14.99 27.01 -0.83
CA PHE A 173 15.47 27.71 -2.04
C PHE A 173 15.63 26.94 -3.35
#